data_AF-A0AAP6Y008-F1
#
_entry.id   AF-A0AAP6Y008-F1
#
_cell.length_a   1.000
_cell.length_b   1.000
_cell.length_c   1.000
_cell.angle_alpha   90.00
_cell.angle_beta   90.00
_cell.angle_gamma   90.00
#
_symmetry.space_group_name_H-M   'P 1'
#
loop_
_entity.id
_entity.type
_entity.pdbx_description
1 polymer ?
#
loop_
_entity_poly.entity_id
_entity_poly.type
_entity_poly.pdbx_seq_one_letter_code
_entity_poly.pdbx_strand_id
1 'polypeptide(L)'
;MKSRSKPTTPLDNSVNEHKNNGNVVHNPWSDLRRFTDARIGLGRAGISLPTSEMLAFQLSHAQARDAVSFPLDINAMTEQLGNISALKEVAPPLHLHSQAVDRVTYLQRPDLGRKLDENGRQVLLSYMNKQKHTAQAKYDLAIVVVDGLSSLAVQKNAYPFITELLTHLTTDKQFKIAPITLVEQGRVAIGDDIGELLNAQVVMVLIGERPGLSSPDSLGLYLTWEPKTGLNDACRNCISNIRPAGLPYTEAARRALYLLREAKKLKLTGVNLKDRTQDDVIEHQVSTTNFLIAE
;
A
#
# COMPACT_ATOMS: atom_id res chain seq x y z
N MET A 1 -89.92 20.95 9.22
CA MET A 1 -88.53 21.41 9.37
C MET A 1 -88.03 20.86 10.71
N LYS A 2 -87.32 19.72 10.77
CA LYS A 2 -85.84 19.56 10.63
C LYS A 2 -85.09 20.68 11.35
N SER A 3 -84.15 20.46 12.28
CA SER A 3 -83.48 19.25 12.77
C SER A 3 -82.63 19.64 13.99
N ARG A 4 -82.58 18.80 15.02
CA ARG A 4 -81.60 18.88 16.12
C ARG A 4 -80.21 18.52 15.58
N SER A 5 -79.19 19.35 15.80
CA SER A 5 -77.78 19.00 15.59
C SER A 5 -77.08 18.80 16.94
N LYS A 6 -76.48 17.62 17.10
CA LYS A 6 -75.59 17.25 18.21
C LYS A 6 -74.24 18.00 18.08
N PRO A 7 -73.48 18.16 19.18
CA PRO A 7 -72.09 18.59 19.08
C PRO A 7 -71.26 17.48 18.44
N THR A 8 -70.61 17.79 17.31
CA THR A 8 -69.59 16.96 16.66
C THR A 8 -68.35 16.93 17.55
N THR A 9 -67.99 15.73 18.00
CA THR A 9 -66.67 15.38 18.52
C THR A 9 -65.58 15.85 17.55
N PRO A 10 -64.46 16.43 18.01
CA PRO A 10 -63.35 16.72 17.13
C PRO A 10 -62.81 15.41 16.56
N LEU A 11 -62.64 15.38 15.24
CA LEU A 11 -61.98 14.32 14.51
C LEU A 11 -60.60 14.04 15.10
N ASP A 12 -60.32 12.75 15.15
CA ASP A 12 -59.11 12.08 15.60
C ASP A 12 -57.83 12.83 15.18
N ASN A 13 -56.99 13.13 16.15
CA ASN A 13 -55.72 13.84 16.00
C ASN A 13 -54.60 12.89 15.52
N SER A 14 -54.90 11.97 14.61
CA SER A 14 -53.97 10.95 14.13
C SER A 14 -53.06 11.42 12.98
N VAL A 15 -52.85 12.73 12.83
CA VAL A 15 -52.01 13.30 11.74
C VAL A 15 -50.57 13.56 12.20
N ASN A 16 -50.23 13.35 13.48
CA ASN A 16 -48.89 13.61 14.01
C ASN A 16 -48.01 12.37 14.26
N GLU A 17 -48.48 11.13 14.03
CA GLU A 17 -47.65 9.95 14.30
C GLU A 17 -46.51 9.74 13.29
N HIS A 18 -46.59 10.29 12.08
CA HIS A 18 -45.52 10.15 11.09
C HIS A 18 -44.26 10.98 11.39
N LYS A 19 -44.32 11.97 12.30
CA LYS A 19 -43.13 12.76 12.69
C LYS A 19 -42.12 11.96 13.52
N ASN A 20 -42.53 10.85 14.12
CA ASN A 20 -41.66 9.98 14.91
C ASN A 20 -41.05 8.82 14.11
N ASN A 21 -41.31 8.72 12.80
CA ASN A 21 -40.85 7.60 11.97
C ASN A 21 -39.38 7.71 11.52
N GLY A 22 -38.57 8.57 12.16
CA GLY A 22 -37.22 8.91 11.72
C GLY A 22 -36.22 9.30 12.81
N ASN A 23 -36.46 8.94 14.08
CA ASN A 23 -35.50 9.22 15.13
C ASN A 23 -34.28 8.30 15.01
N VAL A 24 -33.17 8.84 14.52
CA VAL A 24 -31.87 8.20 14.64
C VAL A 24 -31.55 8.03 16.12
N VAL A 25 -31.45 6.78 16.56
CA VAL A 25 -31.00 6.43 17.91
C VAL A 25 -29.48 6.55 17.92
N HIS A 26 -28.96 7.52 18.66
CA HIS A 26 -27.52 7.68 18.87
C HIS A 26 -26.94 6.48 19.62
N ASN A 27 -25.71 6.12 19.29
CA ASN A 27 -24.98 5.07 19.99
C ASN A 27 -24.11 5.69 21.09
N PRO A 28 -24.23 5.28 22.36
CA PRO A 28 -23.44 5.83 23.47
C PRO A 28 -21.93 5.59 23.33
N TRP A 29 -21.51 4.71 22.42
CA TRP A 29 -20.11 4.44 22.11
C TRP A 29 -19.58 5.26 20.93
N SER A 30 -20.29 6.31 20.51
CA SER A 30 -19.81 7.23 19.47
C SER A 30 -18.41 7.78 19.76
N ASP A 31 -18.10 8.01 21.03
CA ASP A 31 -16.80 8.54 21.47
C ASP A 31 -15.65 7.56 21.20
N LEU A 32 -15.92 6.26 21.10
CA LEU A 32 -14.90 5.26 20.75
C LEU A 32 -14.39 5.42 19.31
N ARG A 33 -15.12 6.11 18.44
CA ARG A 33 -14.70 6.41 17.06
C ARG A 33 -13.38 7.17 17.00
N ARG A 34 -13.01 7.93 18.05
CA ARG A 34 -11.72 8.64 18.07
C ARG A 34 -10.50 7.71 18.13
N PHE A 35 -10.70 6.43 18.44
CA PHE A 35 -9.64 5.44 18.57
C PHE A 35 -9.52 4.51 17.37
N THR A 36 -10.43 4.61 16.39
CA THR A 36 -10.41 3.74 15.21
C THR A 36 -11.11 4.36 14.01
N ASP A 37 -10.54 4.16 12.82
CA ASP A 37 -11.18 4.51 11.55
C ASP A 37 -12.33 3.56 11.17
N ALA A 38 -12.51 2.47 11.94
CA ALA A 38 -13.64 1.57 11.75
C ALA A 38 -14.96 2.29 12.03
N ARG A 39 -15.98 1.99 11.21
CA ARG A 39 -17.30 2.63 11.30
C ARG A 39 -18.14 2.02 12.44
N ILE A 40 -17.71 2.26 13.67
CA ILE A 40 -18.39 1.84 14.91
C ILE A 40 -19.21 2.98 15.51
N GLY A 41 -20.14 2.67 16.42
CA GLY A 41 -20.87 3.71 17.15
C GLY A 41 -21.75 4.62 16.28
N LEU A 42 -22.22 4.12 15.13
CA LEU A 42 -22.93 4.91 14.12
C LEU A 42 -24.37 5.29 14.49
N GLY A 43 -24.94 4.64 15.51
CA GLY A 43 -26.37 4.70 15.79
C GLY A 43 -27.20 3.85 14.83
N ARG A 44 -28.51 4.05 14.84
CA ARG A 44 -29.46 3.32 13.98
C ARG A 44 -30.74 4.09 13.73
N ALA A 45 -31.35 3.86 12.58
CA ALA A 45 -32.74 4.22 12.29
C ALA A 45 -33.56 2.92 12.22
N GLY A 46 -34.31 2.60 13.28
CA GLY A 46 -34.94 1.28 13.42
C GLY A 46 -33.89 0.17 13.51
N ILE A 47 -33.89 -0.76 12.55
CA ILE A 47 -32.89 -1.83 12.39
C ILE A 47 -31.82 -1.52 11.33
N SER A 48 -31.84 -0.32 10.75
CA SER A 48 -31.00 0.09 9.63
C SER A 48 -29.98 1.16 10.01
N LEU A 49 -29.01 1.41 9.12
CA LEU A 49 -28.08 2.53 9.25
C LEU A 49 -28.82 3.88 9.14
N PRO A 50 -28.38 4.92 9.87
CA PRO A 50 -28.81 6.28 9.60
C PRO A 50 -28.51 6.70 8.16
N THR A 51 -29.36 7.52 7.56
CA THR A 51 -29.18 8.00 6.18
C THR A 51 -27.83 8.68 5.96
N SER A 52 -27.36 9.47 6.93
CA SER A 52 -26.05 10.13 6.87
C SER A 52 -24.89 9.14 6.74
N GLU A 53 -24.94 8.05 7.49
CA GLU A 53 -23.90 7.01 7.48
C GLU A 53 -23.97 6.17 6.21
N MET A 54 -25.17 5.94 5.67
CA MET A 54 -25.36 5.35 4.34
C MET A 54 -24.77 6.24 3.23
N LEU A 55 -25.04 7.54 3.25
CA LEU A 55 -24.49 8.49 2.27
C LEU A 55 -22.96 8.58 2.38
N ALA A 56 -22.41 8.61 3.60
CA ALA A 56 -20.98 8.60 3.83
C ALA A 56 -20.33 7.31 3.31
N PHE A 57 -21.01 6.16 3.42
CA PHE A 57 -20.55 4.90 2.84
C PHE A 57 -20.55 4.94 1.31
N GLN A 58 -21.64 5.43 0.69
CA GLN A 58 -21.75 5.55 -0.76
C GLN A 58 -20.68 6.47 -1.35
N LEU A 59 -20.40 7.60 -0.68
CA LEU A 59 -19.32 8.51 -1.08
C LEU A 59 -17.96 7.82 -1.05
N SER A 60 -17.62 7.16 0.06
CA SER A 60 -16.35 6.42 0.16
C SER A 60 -16.23 5.29 -0.86
N HIS A 61 -17.34 4.62 -1.18
CA HIS A 61 -17.37 3.59 -2.21
C HIS A 61 -17.12 4.17 -3.61
N ALA A 62 -17.74 5.31 -3.94
CA ALA A 62 -17.48 6.00 -5.20
C ALA A 62 -16.01 6.41 -5.33
N GLN A 63 -15.45 7.03 -4.27
CA GLN A 63 -14.03 7.40 -4.22
C GLN A 63 -13.09 6.21 -4.37
N ALA A 64 -13.39 5.08 -3.71
CA ALA A 64 -12.58 3.87 -3.83
C ALA A 64 -12.62 3.30 -5.26
N ARG A 65 -13.75 3.36 -5.95
CA ARG A 65 -13.87 2.95 -7.36
C ARG A 65 -13.08 3.86 -8.29
N ASP A 66 -13.16 5.16 -8.09
CA ASP A 66 -12.42 6.14 -8.90
C ASP A 66 -10.90 5.97 -8.72
N ALA A 67 -10.44 5.70 -7.49
CA ALA A 67 -9.04 5.46 -7.19
C ALA A 67 -8.45 4.27 -7.97
N VAL A 68 -9.24 3.24 -8.28
CA VAL A 68 -8.80 2.10 -9.10
C VAL A 68 -8.51 2.54 -10.54
N SER A 69 -9.33 3.44 -11.09
CA SER A 69 -9.20 3.88 -12.49
C SER A 69 -8.22 5.05 -12.66
N PHE A 70 -7.84 5.72 -11.57
CA PHE A 70 -6.94 6.87 -11.61
C PHE A 70 -5.54 6.46 -12.13
N PRO A 71 -5.06 7.03 -13.26
CA PRO A 71 -3.75 6.70 -13.82
C PRO A 71 -2.62 7.29 -12.97
N LEU A 72 -1.43 6.70 -13.08
CA LEU A 72 -0.22 7.24 -12.45
C LEU A 72 0.30 8.41 -13.28
N ASP A 73 0.53 9.57 -12.65
CA ASP A 73 1.24 10.67 -13.29
C ASP A 73 2.73 10.39 -13.31
N ILE A 74 3.17 9.70 -14.37
CA ILE A 74 4.56 9.30 -14.55
C ILE A 74 5.48 10.51 -14.62
N ASN A 75 5.09 11.58 -15.31
CA ASN A 75 5.96 12.75 -15.49
C ASN A 75 6.23 13.44 -14.14
N ALA A 76 5.18 13.67 -13.35
CA ALA A 76 5.34 14.26 -12.03
C ALA A 76 6.17 13.36 -11.09
N MET A 77 5.94 12.04 -11.13
CA MET A 77 6.70 11.08 -10.33
C MET A 77 8.17 11.05 -10.71
N THR A 78 8.50 11.13 -11.99
CA THR A 78 9.89 11.13 -12.48
C THR A 78 10.64 12.36 -12.03
N GLU A 79 10.00 13.54 -12.11
CA GLU A 79 10.57 14.78 -11.60
C GLU A 79 10.81 14.70 -10.09
N GLN A 80 9.80 14.27 -9.32
CA GLN A 80 9.92 14.14 -7.87
C GLN A 80 11.03 13.18 -7.46
N LEU A 81 11.06 11.98 -8.04
CA LEU A 81 12.06 10.96 -7.72
C LEU A 81 13.46 11.34 -8.21
N GLY A 82 13.57 12.02 -9.35
CA GLY A 82 14.83 12.55 -9.87
C GLY A 82 15.45 13.65 -9.00
N ASN A 83 14.62 14.38 -8.23
CA ASN A 83 15.05 15.42 -7.31
C ASN A 83 15.57 14.90 -5.96
N ILE A 84 15.54 13.60 -5.72
CA ILE A 84 16.07 12.99 -4.49
C ILE A 84 17.58 13.16 -4.45
N SER A 85 18.07 13.97 -3.51
CA SER A 85 19.49 14.35 -3.44
C SER A 85 20.44 13.17 -3.24
N ALA A 86 20.00 12.11 -2.56
CA ALA A 86 20.78 10.89 -2.35
C ALA A 86 21.03 10.08 -3.64
N LEU A 87 20.29 10.35 -4.72
CA LEU A 87 20.36 9.64 -6.00
C LEU A 87 20.96 10.48 -7.13
N LYS A 88 21.54 11.65 -6.85
CA LYS A 88 22.09 12.56 -7.89
C LYS A 88 23.12 11.90 -8.83
N GLU A 89 23.90 10.96 -8.30
CA GLU A 89 24.93 10.22 -9.07
C GLU A 89 24.37 8.96 -9.75
N VAL A 90 23.10 8.62 -9.51
CA VAL A 90 22.39 7.51 -10.15
C VAL A 90 21.70 8.04 -11.41
N ALA A 91 21.56 7.20 -12.43
CA ALA A 91 20.82 7.58 -13.63
C ALA A 91 19.36 7.97 -13.28
N PRO A 92 18.72 8.85 -14.07
CA PRO A 92 17.34 9.26 -13.84
C PRO A 92 16.38 8.06 -13.87
N PRO A 93 15.17 8.20 -13.28
CA PRO A 93 14.19 7.12 -13.23
C PRO A 93 13.88 6.53 -14.61
N LEU A 94 13.79 5.21 -14.70
CA LEU A 94 13.46 4.48 -15.92
C LEU A 94 11.96 4.20 -15.97
N HIS A 95 11.31 4.46 -17.09
CA HIS A 95 9.87 4.22 -17.25
C HIS A 95 9.66 2.94 -18.05
N LEU A 96 8.88 2.03 -17.50
CA LEU A 96 8.55 0.76 -18.11
C LEU A 96 7.06 0.47 -18.00
N HIS A 97 6.61 -0.55 -18.72
CA HIS A 97 5.22 -0.98 -18.73
C HIS A 97 5.15 -2.50 -18.64
N SER A 98 4.11 -3.03 -18.00
CA SER A 98 3.87 -4.48 -18.00
C SER A 98 3.28 -4.95 -19.34
N GLN A 99 3.06 -6.26 -19.49
CA GLN A 99 2.33 -6.78 -20.66
C GLN A 99 0.83 -6.42 -20.66
N ALA A 100 0.30 -5.87 -19.56
CA ALA A 100 -1.11 -5.47 -19.48
C ALA A 100 -1.30 -4.08 -20.09
N VAL A 101 -1.62 -4.02 -21.39
CA VAL A 101 -1.67 -2.80 -22.23
C VAL A 101 -2.59 -1.68 -21.75
N ASP A 102 -3.56 -1.98 -20.89
CA ASP A 102 -4.50 -1.01 -20.34
C ASP A 102 -5.01 -1.45 -18.96
N ARG A 103 -5.72 -0.54 -18.28
CA ARG A 103 -6.24 -0.77 -16.92
C ARG A 103 -7.28 -1.89 -16.86
N VAL A 104 -8.10 -2.09 -17.89
CA VAL A 104 -9.12 -3.15 -17.91
C VAL A 104 -8.46 -4.52 -17.98
N THR A 105 -7.51 -4.66 -18.91
CA THR A 105 -6.66 -5.83 -19.08
C THR A 105 -5.90 -6.12 -17.79
N TYR A 106 -5.28 -5.12 -17.17
CA TYR A 106 -4.57 -5.26 -15.90
C TYR A 106 -5.43 -5.83 -14.76
N LEU A 107 -6.69 -5.41 -14.67
CA LEU A 107 -7.64 -5.90 -13.65
C LEU A 107 -8.08 -7.34 -13.91
N GLN A 108 -8.21 -7.76 -15.17
CA GLN A 108 -8.69 -9.08 -15.57
C GLN A 108 -7.59 -10.13 -15.76
N ARG A 109 -6.36 -9.69 -16.07
CA ARG A 109 -5.21 -10.52 -16.43
C ARG A 109 -4.01 -10.25 -15.52
N PRO A 110 -4.07 -10.71 -14.26
CA PRO A 110 -2.97 -10.52 -13.32
C PRO A 110 -1.66 -11.14 -13.79
N ASP A 111 -1.71 -12.17 -14.64
CA ASP A 111 -0.54 -12.81 -15.24
C ASP A 111 0.27 -11.86 -16.15
N LEU A 112 -0.41 -10.95 -16.86
CA LEU A 112 0.25 -9.96 -17.73
C LEU A 112 0.91 -8.84 -16.92
N GLY A 113 0.26 -8.41 -15.83
CA GLY A 113 0.82 -7.40 -14.93
C GLY A 113 2.06 -7.87 -14.16
N ARG A 114 2.33 -9.18 -14.13
CA ARG A 114 3.53 -9.78 -13.49
C ARG A 114 4.75 -9.79 -14.41
N LYS A 115 4.61 -9.45 -15.70
CA LYS A 115 5.66 -9.56 -16.71
C LYS A 115 5.92 -8.23 -17.35
N LEU A 116 7.19 -7.95 -17.61
CA LEU A 116 7.59 -6.76 -18.37
C LEU A 116 7.21 -6.90 -19.85
N ASP A 117 6.79 -5.82 -20.49
CA ASP A 117 6.62 -5.80 -21.94
C ASP A 117 7.96 -5.85 -22.68
N GLU A 118 7.93 -6.16 -23.98
CA GLU A 118 9.16 -6.33 -24.74
C GLU A 118 9.94 -5.01 -24.85
N ASN A 119 9.25 -3.88 -24.98
CA ASN A 119 9.89 -2.56 -25.04
C ASN A 119 10.65 -2.24 -23.73
N GLY A 120 10.03 -2.45 -22.58
CA GLY A 120 10.65 -2.25 -21.27
C GLY A 120 11.85 -3.18 -21.06
N ARG A 121 11.77 -4.44 -21.52
CA ARG A 121 12.93 -5.35 -21.52
C ARG A 121 14.09 -4.79 -22.34
N GLN A 122 13.83 -4.29 -23.55
CA GLN A 122 14.86 -3.69 -24.39
C GLN A 122 15.46 -2.41 -23.80
N VAL A 123 14.67 -1.60 -23.10
CA VAL A 123 15.16 -0.42 -22.36
C VAL A 123 16.17 -0.84 -21.29
N LEU A 124 15.83 -1.83 -20.45
CA LEU A 124 16.71 -2.33 -19.40
C LEU A 124 17.98 -2.99 -19.96
N LEU A 125 17.86 -3.81 -21.01
CA LEU A 125 19.01 -4.43 -21.67
C LEU A 125 19.94 -3.38 -22.27
N SER A 126 19.39 -2.36 -22.94
CA SER A 126 20.15 -1.25 -23.51
C SER A 126 20.85 -0.43 -22.44
N TYR A 127 20.16 -0.15 -21.33
CA TYR A 127 20.73 0.51 -20.16
C TYR A 127 21.92 -0.28 -19.61
N MET A 128 21.74 -1.57 -19.34
CA MET A 128 22.81 -2.42 -18.82
C MET A 128 23.96 -2.57 -19.80
N ASN A 129 23.70 -2.66 -21.10
CA ASN A 129 24.75 -2.72 -22.13
C ASN A 129 25.60 -1.45 -22.17
N LYS A 130 25.02 -0.26 -21.95
CA LYS A 130 25.80 0.99 -21.82
C LYS A 130 26.67 0.98 -20.56
N GLN A 131 26.19 0.36 -19.48
CA GLN A 131 26.96 0.21 -18.24
C GLN A 131 28.07 -0.86 -18.34
N LYS A 132 27.95 -1.84 -19.25
CA LYS A 132 28.89 -2.97 -19.44
C LYS A 132 30.31 -2.61 -19.86
N HIS A 133 30.64 -1.33 -20.15
CA HIS A 133 32.05 -0.88 -20.11
C HIS A 133 32.69 -1.05 -18.72
N THR A 134 31.88 -1.35 -17.69
CA THR A 134 32.28 -1.91 -16.40
C THR A 134 31.70 -3.33 -16.29
N ALA A 135 32.39 -4.32 -16.87
CA ALA A 135 31.95 -5.72 -16.82
C ALA A 135 31.71 -6.15 -15.36
N GLN A 136 30.49 -6.59 -15.02
CA GLN A 136 30.01 -6.96 -13.67
C GLN A 136 29.45 -5.84 -12.77
N ALA A 137 28.89 -4.77 -13.32
CA ALA A 137 28.05 -3.87 -12.52
C ALA A 137 26.85 -4.62 -11.93
N LYS A 138 26.99 -5.10 -10.69
CA LYS A 138 25.94 -5.66 -9.85
C LYS A 138 25.38 -4.54 -8.99
N TYR A 139 24.05 -4.45 -8.88
CA TYR A 139 23.42 -3.56 -7.90
C TYR A 139 23.12 -4.33 -6.63
N ASP A 140 23.29 -3.70 -5.47
CA ASP A 140 22.84 -4.28 -4.21
C ASP A 140 21.31 -4.19 -4.08
N LEU A 141 20.72 -3.09 -4.56
CA LEU A 141 19.29 -2.80 -4.44
C LEU A 141 18.72 -2.17 -5.70
N ALA A 142 17.64 -2.74 -6.23
CA ALA A 142 16.76 -2.11 -7.21
C ALA A 142 15.46 -1.68 -6.54
N ILE A 143 15.11 -0.39 -6.66
CA ILE A 143 13.83 0.15 -6.18
C ILE A 143 12.89 0.27 -7.37
N VAL A 144 11.77 -0.45 -7.30
CA VAL A 144 10.75 -0.48 -8.35
C VAL A 144 9.48 0.11 -7.78
N VAL A 145 8.96 1.16 -8.39
CA VAL A 145 7.73 1.85 -8.02
C VAL A 145 6.67 1.50 -9.05
N VAL A 146 5.57 0.92 -8.59
CA VAL A 146 4.53 0.35 -9.42
C VAL A 146 3.19 0.95 -9.04
N ASP A 147 2.41 1.39 -10.02
CA ASP A 147 1.07 1.96 -9.80
C ASP A 147 0.16 1.05 -8.96
N GLY A 148 0.17 -0.25 -9.24
CA GLY A 148 -0.60 -1.22 -8.47
C GLY A 148 -2.10 -1.05 -8.68
N LEU A 149 -2.88 -1.13 -7.60
CA LEU A 149 -4.33 -0.91 -7.63
C LEU A 149 -4.72 0.51 -7.19
N SER A 150 -3.75 1.31 -6.73
CA SER A 150 -3.97 2.70 -6.31
C SER A 150 -2.78 3.56 -6.66
N SER A 151 -2.85 4.24 -7.81
CA SER A 151 -1.84 5.22 -8.23
C SER A 151 -1.77 6.40 -7.25
N LEU A 152 -2.90 6.72 -6.59
CA LEU A 152 -2.95 7.73 -5.53
C LEU A 152 -2.04 7.38 -4.34
N ALA A 153 -2.01 6.11 -3.94
CA ALA A 153 -1.12 5.66 -2.87
C ALA A 153 0.35 5.86 -3.23
N VAL A 154 0.72 5.55 -4.47
CA VAL A 154 2.08 5.71 -4.98
C VAL A 154 2.47 7.18 -5.02
N GLN A 155 1.65 8.03 -5.66
CA GLN A 155 1.92 9.47 -5.80
C GLN A 155 2.07 10.18 -4.46
N LYS A 156 1.28 9.79 -3.45
CA LYS A 156 1.34 10.41 -2.13
C LYS A 156 2.53 9.93 -1.30
N ASN A 157 2.84 8.64 -1.34
CA ASN A 157 3.67 8.02 -0.32
C ASN A 157 5.05 7.56 -0.82
N ALA A 158 5.23 7.28 -2.12
CA ALA A 158 6.50 6.72 -2.62
C ALA A 158 7.67 7.70 -2.47
N TYR A 159 7.51 8.95 -2.91
CA TYR A 159 8.55 9.98 -2.77
C TYR A 159 8.98 10.24 -1.31
N PRO A 160 8.08 10.55 -0.36
CA PRO A 160 8.50 10.78 1.02
C PRO A 160 9.07 9.53 1.69
N PHE A 161 8.52 8.34 1.41
CA PHE A 161 9.06 7.08 1.93
C PHE A 161 10.47 6.80 1.42
N ILE A 162 10.71 6.89 0.10
CA ILE A 162 12.03 6.64 -0.49
C ILE A 162 13.04 7.65 0.05
N THR A 163 12.66 8.93 0.17
CA THR A 163 13.52 9.98 0.75
C THR A 163 13.93 9.65 2.18
N GLU A 164 12.98 9.23 3.02
CA GLU A 164 13.25 8.80 4.39
C GLU A 164 14.19 7.57 4.41
N LEU A 165 13.88 6.54 3.63
CA LEU A 165 14.70 5.32 3.54
C LEU A 165 16.15 5.60 3.13
N LEU A 166 16.34 6.47 2.14
CA LEU A 166 17.68 6.80 1.63
C LEU A 166 18.51 7.62 2.61
N THR A 167 17.86 8.40 3.49
CA THR A 167 18.55 9.07 4.60
C THR A 167 19.25 8.05 5.50
N HIS A 168 18.60 6.91 5.77
CA HIS A 168 19.19 5.83 6.57
C HIS A 168 20.21 4.98 5.80
N LEU A 169 19.99 4.75 4.50
CA LEU A 169 20.91 3.95 3.66
C LEU A 169 22.23 4.65 3.37
N THR A 170 22.22 5.98 3.16
CA THR A 170 23.43 6.76 2.82
C THR A 170 24.44 6.83 3.96
N THR A 171 23.98 6.71 5.21
CA THR A 171 24.88 6.63 6.38
C THR A 171 25.69 5.33 6.37
N ASP A 172 25.19 4.28 5.72
CA ASP A 172 25.76 2.93 5.81
C ASP A 172 26.76 2.58 4.69
N LYS A 173 26.88 3.41 3.63
CA LYS A 173 27.76 3.20 2.44
C LYS A 173 27.71 1.81 1.78
N GLN A 174 26.75 0.95 2.14
CA GLN A 174 26.77 -0.48 1.86
C GLN A 174 25.92 -0.92 0.66
N PHE A 175 25.15 -0.03 0.04
CA PHE A 175 24.25 -0.37 -1.05
C PHE A 175 24.53 0.47 -2.30
N LYS A 176 24.95 -0.19 -3.37
CA LYS A 176 24.92 0.35 -4.72
C LYS A 176 23.50 0.22 -5.26
N ILE A 177 22.83 1.36 -5.42
CA ILE A 177 21.42 1.44 -5.79
C ILE A 177 21.29 1.57 -7.32
N ALA A 178 20.39 0.79 -7.92
CA ALA A 178 20.03 0.91 -9.33
C ALA A 178 19.14 2.14 -9.56
N PRO A 179 19.02 2.67 -10.79
CA PRO A 179 18.03 3.69 -11.10
C PRO A 179 16.64 3.25 -10.66
N ILE A 180 15.87 4.19 -10.07
CA ILE A 180 14.49 3.89 -9.72
C ILE A 180 13.74 3.53 -10.99
N THR A 181 12.97 2.45 -10.95
CA THR A 181 12.15 2.04 -12.08
C THR A 181 10.69 2.36 -11.78
N LEU A 182 10.05 3.14 -12.63
CA LEU A 182 8.61 3.39 -12.61
C LEU A 182 7.93 2.43 -13.57
N VAL A 183 6.90 1.72 -13.10
CA VAL A 183 6.21 0.71 -13.88
C VAL A 183 4.71 0.94 -13.86
N GLU A 184 4.13 1.06 -15.05
CA GLU A 184 2.68 1.11 -15.23
C GLU A 184 2.09 -0.30 -15.37
N GLN A 185 0.87 -0.47 -14.85
CA GLN A 185 0.09 -1.70 -14.88
C GLN A 185 0.85 -2.91 -14.29
N GLY A 186 1.68 -2.69 -13.27
CA GLY A 186 2.52 -3.74 -12.71
C GLY A 186 1.90 -4.42 -11.47
N ARG A 187 2.28 -5.68 -11.25
CA ARG A 187 2.03 -6.46 -10.02
C ARG A 187 3.35 -6.68 -9.31
N VAL A 188 3.30 -7.10 -8.03
CA VAL A 188 4.49 -7.36 -7.20
C VAL A 188 5.58 -8.16 -7.92
N ALA A 189 5.23 -9.25 -8.62
CA ALA A 189 6.21 -10.10 -9.28
C ALA A 189 6.91 -9.47 -10.50
N ILE A 190 6.48 -8.29 -10.98
CA ILE A 190 7.21 -7.57 -12.03
C ILE A 190 8.62 -7.16 -11.59
N GLY A 191 8.82 -7.02 -10.28
CA GLY A 191 10.13 -6.79 -9.70
C GLY A 191 11.11 -7.95 -9.95
N ASP A 192 10.61 -9.17 -10.19
CA ASP A 192 11.46 -10.32 -10.50
C ASP A 192 12.18 -10.10 -11.84
N ASP A 193 11.43 -9.82 -12.90
CA ASP A 193 11.95 -9.55 -14.26
C ASP A 193 12.92 -8.36 -14.25
N ILE A 194 12.54 -7.27 -13.57
CA ILE A 194 13.33 -6.05 -13.51
C ILE A 194 14.62 -6.26 -12.72
N GLY A 195 14.53 -6.90 -11.55
CA GLY A 195 15.69 -7.19 -10.70
C GLY A 195 16.68 -8.12 -11.38
N GLU A 196 16.19 -9.13 -12.10
CA GLU A 196 17.02 -10.05 -12.89
C GLU A 196 17.74 -9.30 -14.03
N LEU A 197 17.01 -8.50 -14.81
CA LEU A 197 17.58 -7.73 -15.93
C LEU A 197 18.59 -6.67 -15.47
N LEU A 198 18.35 -6.03 -14.33
CA LEU A 198 19.27 -5.07 -13.73
C LEU A 198 20.45 -5.74 -13.01
N ASN A 199 20.46 -7.07 -12.87
CA ASN A 199 21.46 -7.80 -12.08
C ASN A 199 21.55 -7.27 -10.62
N ALA A 200 20.39 -7.08 -10.00
CA ALA A 200 20.26 -6.60 -8.62
C ALA A 200 20.22 -7.77 -7.63
N GLN A 201 20.87 -7.62 -6.47
CA GLN A 201 20.84 -8.62 -5.39
C GLN A 201 19.50 -8.64 -4.65
N VAL A 202 18.89 -7.47 -4.46
CA VAL A 202 17.57 -7.34 -3.87
C VAL A 202 16.74 -6.43 -4.75
N VAL A 203 15.47 -6.79 -4.96
CA VAL A 203 14.46 -5.87 -5.47
C VAL A 203 13.51 -5.49 -4.36
N MET A 204 13.20 -4.20 -4.29
CA MET A 204 12.17 -3.63 -3.44
C MET A 204 11.08 -3.04 -4.32
N VAL A 205 9.91 -3.67 -4.30
CA VAL A 205 8.74 -3.23 -5.06
C VAL A 205 7.82 -2.43 -4.15
N LEU A 206 7.69 -1.13 -4.42
CA LEU A 206 6.70 -0.25 -3.83
C LEU A 206 5.47 -0.24 -4.73
N ILE A 207 4.31 -0.59 -4.18
CA ILE A 207 3.10 -0.79 -4.97
C ILE A 207 1.87 -0.20 -4.28
N GLY A 208 1.03 0.50 -5.04
CA GLY A 208 -0.26 0.96 -4.55
C GLY A 208 -1.18 -0.23 -4.24
N GLU A 209 -1.60 -0.36 -2.99
CA GLU A 209 -2.47 -1.46 -2.56
C GLU A 209 -3.90 -1.28 -3.09
N ARG A 210 -4.75 -2.29 -2.87
CA ARG A 210 -6.18 -2.18 -3.18
C ARG A 210 -6.78 -1.05 -2.34
N PRO A 211 -7.45 -0.06 -2.96
CA PRO A 211 -8.02 1.05 -2.20
C PRO A 211 -9.12 0.54 -1.26
N GLY A 212 -8.92 0.78 0.04
CA GLY A 212 -9.94 0.54 1.06
C GLY A 212 -10.92 1.70 1.14
N LEU A 213 -12.10 1.47 1.72
CA LEU A 213 -13.12 2.53 1.91
C LEU A 213 -12.62 3.69 2.79
N SER A 214 -11.70 3.42 3.72
CA SER A 214 -11.13 4.41 4.64
C SER A 214 -9.64 4.68 4.40
N SER A 215 -9.02 3.97 3.46
CA SER A 215 -7.57 4.02 3.21
C SER A 215 -7.26 3.80 1.72
N PRO A 216 -7.68 4.72 0.84
CA PRO A 216 -7.45 4.60 -0.60
C PRO A 216 -5.97 4.83 -0.98
N ASP A 217 -5.16 5.36 -0.07
CA ASP A 217 -3.78 5.79 -0.28
C ASP A 217 -2.75 4.92 0.47
N SER A 218 -3.05 3.63 0.68
CA SER A 218 -2.12 2.68 1.30
C SER A 218 -1.03 2.20 0.33
N LEU A 219 0.24 2.41 0.66
CA LEU A 219 1.39 1.87 -0.07
C LEU A 219 1.88 0.57 0.59
N GLY A 220 2.15 -0.44 -0.24
CA GLY A 220 2.79 -1.68 0.16
C GLY A 220 4.21 -1.78 -0.38
N LEU A 221 5.05 -2.56 0.30
CA LEU A 221 6.46 -2.78 -0.02
C LEU A 221 6.75 -4.29 0.02
N TYR A 222 7.38 -4.80 -1.03
CA TYR A 222 7.80 -6.20 -1.13
C TYR A 222 9.30 -6.32 -1.40
N LEU A 223 10.00 -7.15 -0.62
CA LEU A 223 11.43 -7.42 -0.79
C LEU A 223 11.68 -8.84 -1.27
N THR A 224 12.49 -8.99 -2.32
CA THR A 224 12.93 -10.28 -2.85
C THR A 224 14.45 -10.31 -2.99
N TRP A 225 15.12 -11.26 -2.33
CA TRP A 225 16.53 -11.58 -2.54
C TRP A 225 16.71 -12.44 -3.80
N GLU A 226 17.74 -12.13 -4.59
CA GLU A 226 18.03 -12.74 -5.89
C GLU A 226 16.77 -12.94 -6.75
N PRO A 227 16.08 -11.83 -7.10
CA PRO A 227 14.88 -11.88 -7.92
C PRO A 227 15.12 -12.61 -9.24
N LYS A 228 14.21 -13.54 -9.56
CA LYS A 228 14.19 -14.32 -10.80
C LYS A 228 12.76 -14.63 -11.21
N THR A 229 12.48 -14.63 -12.50
CA THR A 229 11.15 -15.01 -12.99
C THR A 229 10.77 -16.41 -12.50
N GLY A 230 9.56 -16.54 -11.95
CA GLY A 230 9.01 -17.82 -11.46
C GLY A 230 9.04 -17.99 -9.94
N LEU A 231 9.57 -17.03 -9.18
CA LEU A 231 9.50 -17.04 -7.71
C LEU A 231 8.06 -16.88 -7.21
N ASN A 232 7.72 -17.64 -6.16
CA ASN A 232 6.43 -17.58 -5.50
C ASN A 232 6.40 -16.48 -4.42
N ASP A 233 5.21 -16.13 -3.93
CA ASP A 233 5.03 -15.04 -2.97
C ASP A 233 5.64 -15.34 -1.59
N ALA A 234 5.87 -16.61 -1.24
CA ALA A 234 6.53 -16.97 0.01
C ALA A 234 8.02 -16.58 0.04
N CYS A 235 8.62 -16.25 -1.10
CA CYS A 235 9.97 -15.70 -1.20
C CYS A 235 10.05 -14.20 -0.88
N ARG A 236 8.91 -13.54 -0.62
CA ARG A 236 8.83 -12.08 -0.51
C ARG A 236 8.51 -11.65 0.93
N ASN A 237 9.32 -10.76 1.51
CA ASN A 237 8.88 -10.05 2.71
C ASN A 237 7.90 -8.95 2.32
N CYS A 238 6.94 -8.62 3.19
CA CYS A 238 5.93 -7.60 2.95
C CYS A 238 5.88 -6.62 4.13
N ILE A 239 5.90 -5.32 3.83
CA ILE A 239 5.52 -4.24 4.74
C ILE A 239 4.32 -3.54 4.09
N SER A 240 3.19 -3.54 4.77
CA SER A 240 1.94 -2.94 4.26
C SER A 240 1.56 -1.67 5.00
N ASN A 241 0.53 -1.00 4.49
CA ASN A 241 -0.11 0.12 5.18
C ASN A 241 0.81 1.33 5.41
N ILE A 242 1.81 1.54 4.53
CA ILE A 242 2.77 2.64 4.62
C ILE A 242 2.05 3.95 4.22
N ARG A 243 1.67 4.73 5.23
CA ARG A 243 1.00 6.04 5.11
C ARG A 243 1.01 6.74 6.47
N PRO A 244 0.85 8.08 6.55
CA PRO A 244 0.86 8.82 7.81
C PRO A 244 -0.18 8.32 8.84
N ALA A 245 -1.37 7.93 8.37
CA ALA A 245 -2.45 7.38 9.20
C ALA A 245 -2.38 5.84 9.37
N GLY A 246 -1.27 5.22 8.97
CA GLY A 246 -1.01 3.78 9.05
C GLY A 246 0.36 3.55 9.69
N LEU A 247 1.25 2.89 8.96
CA LEU A 247 2.67 2.77 9.32
C LEU A 247 3.42 4.03 8.88
N PRO A 248 3.90 4.88 9.80
CA PRO A 248 4.62 6.11 9.44
C PRO A 248 5.92 5.81 8.70
N TYR A 249 6.35 6.74 7.85
CA TYR A 249 7.50 6.53 6.96
C TYR A 249 8.80 6.19 7.69
N THR A 250 9.06 6.84 8.84
CA THR A 250 10.24 6.60 9.67
C THR A 250 10.32 5.15 10.15
N GLU A 251 9.19 4.64 10.67
CA GLU A 251 9.08 3.25 11.13
C GLU A 251 9.12 2.26 9.97
N ALA A 252 8.44 2.55 8.86
CA ALA A 252 8.49 1.73 7.65
C ALA A 252 9.92 1.63 7.08
N ALA A 253 10.65 2.75 7.04
CA ALA A 253 12.03 2.81 6.58
C ALA A 253 12.97 2.03 7.51
N ARG A 254 12.80 2.14 8.83
CA ARG A 254 13.54 1.35 9.82
C ARG A 254 13.36 -0.15 9.61
N ARG A 255 12.12 -0.60 9.37
CA ARG A 255 11.80 -2.00 9.08
C ARG A 255 12.38 -2.47 7.76
N ALA A 256 12.22 -1.67 6.70
CA ALA A 256 12.77 -1.99 5.38
C ALA A 256 14.29 -2.13 5.46
N LEU A 257 14.98 -1.24 6.17
CA LEU A 257 16.42 -1.29 6.36
C LEU A 257 16.86 -2.54 7.14
N TYR A 258 16.15 -2.90 8.21
CA TYR A 258 16.41 -4.14 8.94
C TYR A 258 16.33 -5.35 8.02
N LEU A 259 15.23 -5.47 7.26
CA LEU A 259 15.04 -6.58 6.33
C LEU A 259 16.09 -6.60 5.22
N LEU A 260 16.48 -5.44 4.68
CA LEU A 260 17.54 -5.34 3.67
C LEU A 260 18.89 -5.84 4.20
N ARG A 261 19.26 -5.46 5.43
CA ARG A 261 20.50 -5.90 6.08
C ARG A 261 20.50 -7.40 6.34
N GLU A 262 19.43 -7.91 6.94
CA GLU A 262 19.32 -9.35 7.23
C GLU A 262 19.21 -10.18 5.94
N ALA A 263 18.53 -9.69 4.91
CA ALA A 263 18.51 -10.34 3.61
C ALA A 263 19.91 -10.41 3.00
N LYS A 264 20.71 -9.34 3.09
CA LYS A 264 22.10 -9.33 2.61
C LYS A 264 23.00 -10.28 3.38
N LYS A 265 22.82 -10.38 4.70
CA LYS A 265 23.58 -11.27 5.59
C LYS A 265 23.22 -12.74 5.39
N LEU A 266 21.93 -13.05 5.38
CA LEU A 266 21.41 -14.42 5.33
C LEU A 266 21.19 -14.94 3.90
N LYS A 267 21.24 -14.03 2.91
CA LYS A 267 21.01 -14.30 1.48
C LYS A 267 19.65 -14.93 1.21
N LEU A 268 18.62 -14.41 1.87
CA LEU A 268 17.24 -14.88 1.75
C LEU A 268 16.23 -13.79 2.10
N THR A 269 15.01 -13.95 1.63
CA THR A 269 13.82 -13.17 1.98
C THR A 269 12.62 -14.09 2.13
N GLY A 270 11.46 -13.52 2.45
CA GLY A 270 10.20 -14.24 2.52
C GLY A 270 9.94 -14.87 3.88
N VAL A 271 9.25 -16.00 3.88
CA VAL A 271 8.83 -16.69 5.12
C VAL A 271 10.01 -17.11 6.00
N ASN A 272 11.20 -17.24 5.42
CA ASN A 272 12.43 -17.60 6.13
C ASN A 272 13.14 -16.39 6.77
N LEU A 273 12.69 -15.16 6.51
CA LEU A 273 13.21 -13.93 7.12
C LEU A 273 12.11 -13.25 7.92
N LYS A 274 12.19 -13.28 9.25
CA LYS A 274 11.22 -12.60 10.11
C LYS A 274 11.65 -11.17 10.39
N ASP A 275 10.69 -10.24 10.37
CA ASP A 275 10.87 -8.90 10.90
C ASP A 275 10.94 -8.98 12.44
N ARG A 276 12.08 -8.60 13.01
CA ARG A 276 12.32 -8.55 14.47
C ARG A 276 12.55 -7.14 14.98
N THR A 277 12.13 -6.13 14.23
CA THR A 277 12.31 -4.72 14.59
C THR A 277 11.54 -4.29 15.84
N GLN A 278 10.57 -5.08 16.29
CA GLN A 278 9.80 -4.90 17.52
C GLN A 278 10.16 -5.90 18.61
N ASP A 279 11.08 -6.84 18.33
CA ASP A 279 11.57 -7.73 19.38
C ASP A 279 12.46 -6.88 20.28
N ASP A 280 11.96 -6.52 21.48
CA ASP A 280 12.83 -6.10 22.56
C ASP A 280 13.87 -7.22 22.70
N VAL A 281 15.16 -6.88 22.57
CA VAL A 281 16.25 -7.84 22.81
C VAL A 281 16.21 -8.16 24.30
N ILE A 282 15.35 -9.10 24.70
CA ILE A 282 15.48 -9.79 25.96
C ILE A 282 16.68 -10.71 25.74
N GLU A 283 17.86 -10.25 26.12
CA GLU A 283 19.00 -11.13 26.35
C GLU A 283 18.56 -12.16 27.39
N HIS A 284 18.02 -13.30 26.94
CA HIS A 284 17.66 -14.43 27.78
C HIS A 284 18.94 -15.08 28.31
N GLN A 285 19.55 -14.46 29.32
CA GLN A 285 20.41 -15.13 30.29
C GLN A 285 19.67 -15.49 31.58
N VAL A 286 18.35 -15.38 31.60
CA VAL A 286 17.55 -15.85 32.74
C VAL A 286 16.78 -17.09 32.33
N SER A 287 17.14 -18.21 32.96
CA SER A 287 16.45 -19.50 32.90
C SER A 287 14.94 -19.30 33.05
N THR A 288 14.18 -19.54 31.99
CA THR A 288 12.73 -19.50 32.02
C THR A 288 12.20 -20.82 32.57
N THR A 289 11.93 -20.86 33.88
CA THR A 289 11.03 -21.88 34.44
C THR A 289 9.64 -21.66 33.89
N ASN A 290 9.09 -22.69 33.26
CA ASN A 290 7.78 -22.70 32.62
C ASN A 290 6.70 -22.46 33.69
N PHE A 291 6.03 -21.31 33.66
CA PHE A 291 5.05 -20.92 34.70
C PHE A 291 3.83 -21.86 34.80
N LEU A 292 3.63 -22.71 33.79
CA LEU A 292 2.56 -23.71 33.75
C LEU A 292 2.90 -25.02 34.45
N ILE A 293 4.11 -25.17 34.98
CA ILE A 293 4.48 -26.32 35.81
C ILE A 293 4.61 -25.81 37.23
N ALA A 294 3.62 -26.13 38.07
CA ALA A 294 3.74 -25.98 39.50
C ALA A 294 4.75 -27.02 40.02
N GLU A 295 5.63 -26.61 40.94
CA GLU A 295 6.55 -27.49 41.66
C GLU A 295 5.83 -28.63 42.38
#